data_AF-A0A8C4RYQ2-F1
#
_entry.id   AF-A0A8C4RYQ2-F1
#
_cell.length_a   1.000
_cell.length_b   1.000
_cell.length_c   1.000
_cell.angle_alpha   90.00
_cell.angle_beta   90.00
_cell.angle_gamma   90.00
#
_symmetry.space_group_name_H-M   'P 1'
#
loop_
_entity.id
_entity.type
_entity.pdbx_description
1 polymer ?
#
loop_
_entity_poly.entity_id
_entity_poly.type
_entity_poly.pdbx_seq_one_letter_code
_entity_poly.pdbx_strand_id
1 'polypeptide(L)'
;MNIFANLAPVLVCLQLVKCSDERLDSEWQAWKSTFRMNYNPVSENMKREVWETNYRIIQEHNLENPGGSFTMSMNKFGDLTNEEYRQLQGAFVSKKQRTSAKTVSASELKRKASRLNVSNLPSIDYRTRGFVTRVKDQGQCGSCWAFSTTGAIEGQIFKKTGNLVSLSEQNLVDCSKPFGTYGCQGAWMSHAYDYVLKNGGIESENTYPYTARDDQPCLYNSRRSAARITGYKFLPEGDEQALANAVATVGPITVTLDASNPSFQFYSSGIYNDPNCDEEQLNHAVLLVGYGTEGNQDYWIIKNSWGSSWGENGYMKLARNKDNACGISSYALYPEV
;
A
#
# COMPACT_ATOMS: atom_id res chain seq x y z
N MET A 1 0.00 -63.25 -48.32
CA MET A 1 -0.14 -62.03 -49.15
C MET A 1 -1.12 -61.14 -48.43
N ASN A 2 -0.60 -60.17 -47.69
CA ASN A 2 -0.53 -58.76 -48.08
C ASN A 2 -1.92 -58.06 -47.96
N ILE A 3 -2.13 -56.92 -47.32
CA ILE A 3 -1.28 -55.97 -46.57
C ILE A 3 -2.21 -54.73 -46.26
N PHE A 4 -1.88 -53.93 -45.23
CA PHE A 4 -2.31 -52.52 -44.89
C PHE A 4 -3.79 -52.24 -44.55
N ALA A 5 -4.16 -51.85 -43.32
CA ALA A 5 -3.79 -50.66 -42.50
C ALA A 5 -4.67 -49.43 -42.79
N ASN A 6 -5.45 -49.01 -41.78
CA ASN A 6 -5.80 -47.62 -41.50
C ASN A 6 -6.33 -47.53 -40.06
N LEU A 7 -5.39 -47.48 -39.11
CA LEU A 7 -5.63 -47.00 -37.76
C LEU A 7 -5.32 -45.50 -37.74
N ALA A 8 -6.35 -44.67 -37.73
CA ALA A 8 -6.20 -43.27 -37.32
C ALA A 8 -6.11 -43.24 -35.79
N PRO A 9 -5.12 -42.56 -35.18
CA PRO A 9 -5.14 -42.35 -33.75
C PRO A 9 -6.19 -41.29 -33.45
N VAL A 10 -7.24 -41.68 -32.71
CA VAL A 10 -8.09 -40.70 -32.03
C VAL A 10 -7.21 -40.05 -30.98
N LEU A 11 -6.72 -38.85 -31.30
CA LEU A 11 -6.01 -37.98 -30.38
C LEU A 11 -7.05 -37.48 -29.37
N VAL A 12 -7.30 -38.25 -28.31
CA VAL A 12 -8.06 -37.76 -27.16
C VAL A 12 -7.16 -36.73 -26.47
N CYS A 13 -7.47 -35.46 -26.70
CA CYS A 13 -6.97 -34.37 -25.86
C CYS A 13 -7.43 -34.65 -24.42
N LEU A 14 -6.52 -35.15 -23.58
CA LEU A 14 -6.62 -35.02 -22.13
C LEU A 14 -6.57 -33.52 -21.82
N GLN A 15 -7.74 -32.88 -21.76
CA GLN A 15 -7.87 -31.63 -21.03
C GLN A 15 -7.56 -31.97 -19.57
N LEU A 16 -6.35 -31.63 -19.12
CA LEU A 16 -5.99 -31.59 -17.71
C LEU A 16 -6.84 -30.50 -17.06
N VAL A 17 -8.08 -30.84 -16.68
CA VAL A 17 -8.77 -30.11 -15.62
C VAL A 17 -7.96 -30.41 -14.36
N LYS A 18 -7.18 -29.43 -13.93
CA LYS A 18 -6.42 -29.53 -12.69
C LYS A 18 -7.45 -29.59 -11.58
N CYS A 19 -7.66 -30.77 -11.01
CA CYS A 19 -8.63 -30.96 -9.94
C CYS A 19 -8.17 -30.19 -8.70
N SER A 20 -9.08 -29.48 -8.03
CA SER A 20 -8.82 -28.85 -6.73
C SER A 20 -8.39 -29.89 -5.71
N ASP A 21 -7.52 -29.51 -4.77
CA ASP A 21 -7.08 -30.40 -3.70
C ASP A 21 -8.20 -30.56 -2.66
N GLU A 22 -8.91 -31.68 -2.69
CA GLU A 22 -10.02 -32.00 -1.76
C GLU A 22 -9.59 -31.90 -0.28
N ARG A 23 -8.29 -32.06 0.02
CA ARG A 23 -7.75 -31.93 1.38
C ARG A 23 -7.85 -30.51 1.93
N LEU A 24 -7.97 -29.50 1.06
CA LEU A 24 -8.05 -28.09 1.43
C LEU A 24 -9.50 -27.54 1.44
N ASP A 25 -10.50 -28.41 1.27
CA ASP A 25 -11.89 -27.98 1.19
C ASP A 25 -12.38 -27.30 2.47
N SER A 26 -11.96 -27.80 3.63
CA SER A 26 -12.35 -27.23 4.91
C SER A 26 -11.76 -25.82 5.09
N GLU A 27 -10.50 -25.64 4.71
CA GLU A 27 -9.74 -24.40 4.78
C GLU A 27 -10.30 -23.36 3.81
N TRP A 28 -10.66 -23.77 2.59
CA TRP A 28 -11.32 -22.91 1.61
C TRP A 28 -12.67 -22.40 2.10
N GLN A 29 -13.54 -23.29 2.61
CA GLN A 29 -14.85 -22.87 3.11
C GLN A 29 -14.71 -21.96 4.33
N ALA A 30 -13.77 -22.24 5.24
CA ALA A 30 -13.46 -21.39 6.38
C ALA A 30 -12.94 -20.01 5.94
N TRP A 31 -12.05 -19.97 4.96
CA TRP A 31 -11.51 -18.73 4.39
C TRP A 31 -12.61 -17.89 3.74
N LYS A 32 -13.44 -18.49 2.88
CA LYS A 32 -14.58 -17.79 2.27
C LYS A 32 -15.53 -17.23 3.31
N SER A 33 -15.85 -18.00 4.35
CA SER A 33 -16.71 -17.55 5.45
C SER A 33 -16.09 -16.36 6.19
N THR A 34 -14.81 -16.44 6.52
CA THR A 34 -14.06 -15.40 7.24
C THR A 34 -14.05 -14.07 6.48
N PHE A 35 -13.78 -14.11 5.17
CA PHE A 35 -13.69 -12.92 4.32
C PHE A 35 -14.97 -12.59 3.56
N ARG A 36 -16.05 -13.33 3.82
CA ARG A 36 -17.38 -13.18 3.20
C ARG A 36 -17.33 -13.24 1.67
N MET A 37 -16.52 -14.15 1.15
CA MET A 37 -16.39 -14.37 -0.28
C MET A 37 -17.59 -15.13 -0.83
N ASN A 38 -18.10 -14.66 -1.97
CA ASN A 38 -19.23 -15.26 -2.65
C ASN A 38 -18.98 -15.27 -4.16
N TYR A 39 -19.19 -16.42 -4.78
CA TYR A 39 -18.87 -16.68 -6.18
C TYR A 39 -20.03 -17.40 -6.85
N ASN A 40 -20.15 -17.22 -8.17
CA ASN A 40 -20.95 -18.16 -8.96
C ASN A 40 -20.14 -19.46 -9.18
N PRO A 41 -20.78 -20.62 -9.45
CA PRO A 41 -20.09 -21.91 -9.52
C PRO A 41 -18.93 -21.96 -10.51
N VAL A 42 -19.03 -21.25 -11.64
CA VAL A 42 -17.97 -21.21 -12.65
C VAL A 42 -16.75 -20.44 -12.14
N SER A 43 -16.98 -19.26 -11.58
CA SER A 43 -15.91 -18.45 -10.98
C SER A 43 -15.29 -19.09 -9.74
N GLU A 44 -16.06 -19.88 -8.99
CA GLU A 44 -15.57 -20.48 -7.74
C GLU A 44 -14.41 -21.43 -7.97
N ASN A 45 -14.49 -22.30 -8.98
CA ASN A 45 -13.40 -23.23 -9.29
C ASN A 45 -12.12 -22.48 -9.68
N MET A 46 -12.22 -21.44 -10.51
CA MET A 46 -11.07 -20.61 -10.88
C MET A 46 -10.47 -19.90 -9.67
N LYS A 47 -11.32 -19.33 -8.80
CA LYS A 47 -10.86 -18.64 -7.58
C LYS A 47 -10.24 -19.60 -6.57
N ARG A 48 -10.75 -20.83 -6.49
CA ARG A 48 -10.16 -21.89 -5.68
C ARG A 48 -8.77 -22.26 -6.17
N GLU A 49 -8.56 -22.43 -7.48
CA GLU A 49 -7.23 -22.75 -8.04
C GLU A 49 -6.19 -21.67 -7.72
N VAL A 50 -6.57 -20.40 -7.84
CA VAL A 50 -5.72 -19.26 -7.48
C VAL A 50 -5.41 -19.28 -5.98
N TRP A 51 -6.44 -19.51 -5.15
CA TRP A 51 -6.28 -19.62 -3.70
C TRP A 51 -5.35 -20.74 -3.28
N GLU A 52 -5.45 -21.92 -3.89
CA GLU A 52 -4.54 -23.05 -3.60
C GLU A 52 -3.10 -22.77 -4.04
N THR A 53 -2.94 -22.04 -5.15
CA THR A 53 -1.61 -21.59 -5.61
C THR A 53 -0.97 -20.65 -4.59
N ASN A 54 -1.71 -19.64 -4.15
CA ASN A 54 -1.26 -18.70 -3.14
C ASN A 54 -1.04 -19.37 -1.77
N TYR A 55 -1.91 -20.32 -1.41
CA TYR A 55 -1.75 -21.12 -0.20
C TYR A 55 -0.41 -21.84 -0.19
N ARG A 56 -0.02 -22.45 -1.30
CA ARG A 56 1.27 -23.14 -1.43
C ARG A 56 2.45 -22.20 -1.31
N ILE A 57 2.41 -21.04 -1.97
CA ILE A 57 3.45 -20.00 -1.87
C ILE A 57 3.67 -19.60 -0.40
N ILE A 58 2.59 -19.41 0.35
CA ILE A 58 2.66 -19.09 1.78
C ILE A 58 3.31 -20.23 2.59
N GLN A 59 2.92 -21.48 2.32
CA GLN A 59 3.48 -22.64 3.03
C GLN A 59 4.98 -22.81 2.72
N GLU A 60 5.36 -22.73 1.44
CA GLU A 60 6.75 -22.82 1.00
C GLU A 60 7.61 -21.74 1.67
N HIS A 61 7.16 -20.48 1.65
CA HIS A 61 7.88 -19.38 2.33
C HIS A 61 8.11 -19.66 3.82
N ASN A 62 7.04 -20.04 4.54
CA ASN A 62 7.12 -20.26 5.99
C ASN A 62 7.93 -21.53 6.36
N LEU A 63 7.97 -22.54 5.48
CA LEU A 63 8.77 -23.75 5.66
C LEU A 63 10.25 -23.55 5.35
N GLU A 64 10.57 -22.76 4.32
CA GLU A 64 11.95 -22.47 3.89
C GLU A 64 12.62 -21.43 4.77
N ASN A 65 11.84 -20.59 5.46
CA ASN A 65 12.32 -19.53 6.34
C ASN A 65 11.88 -19.71 7.81
N PRO A 66 12.15 -20.88 8.44
CA PRO A 66 11.76 -21.10 9.83
C PRO A 66 12.54 -20.14 10.75
N GLY A 67 11.83 -19.21 11.39
CA GLY A 67 12.46 -18.14 12.18
C GLY A 67 13.10 -17.02 11.34
N GLY A 68 12.72 -16.90 10.05
CA GLY A 68 13.09 -15.77 9.21
C GLY A 68 12.57 -14.43 9.76
N SER A 69 12.95 -13.32 9.12
CA SER A 69 12.61 -11.98 9.64
C SER A 69 11.12 -11.67 9.58
N PHE A 70 10.34 -12.35 8.71
CA PHE A 70 8.90 -12.20 8.60
C PHE A 70 8.19 -13.49 8.18
N THR A 71 6.89 -13.53 8.43
CA THR A 71 6.00 -14.65 8.07
C THR A 71 4.91 -14.19 7.11
N MET A 72 4.36 -15.15 6.36
CA MET A 72 3.21 -14.94 5.49
C MET A 72 1.96 -15.64 6.04
N SER A 73 0.78 -15.12 5.74
CA SER A 73 -0.48 -15.75 6.09
C SER A 73 -1.55 -15.48 5.04
N MET A 74 -2.49 -16.42 4.92
CA MET A 74 -3.62 -16.26 4.03
C MET A 74 -4.51 -15.12 4.51
N ASN A 75 -4.83 -14.19 3.62
CA ASN A 75 -5.69 -13.04 3.91
C ASN A 75 -6.78 -12.90 2.83
N LYS A 76 -7.54 -11.80 2.85
CA LYS A 76 -8.65 -11.58 1.91
C LYS A 76 -8.25 -11.53 0.43
N PHE A 77 -6.96 -11.43 0.11
CA PHE A 77 -6.44 -11.42 -1.26
C PHE A 77 -6.04 -12.81 -1.75
N GLY A 78 -6.35 -13.86 -0.98
CA GLY A 78 -5.99 -15.25 -1.29
C GLY A 78 -6.41 -15.71 -2.68
N ASP A 79 -7.52 -15.22 -3.20
CA ASP A 79 -8.09 -15.61 -4.49
C ASP A 79 -7.73 -14.64 -5.64
N LEU A 80 -6.83 -13.69 -5.41
CA LEU A 80 -6.37 -12.78 -6.44
C LEU A 80 -5.21 -13.39 -7.21
N THR A 81 -5.33 -13.36 -8.53
CA THR A 81 -4.19 -13.57 -9.43
C THR A 81 -3.19 -12.42 -9.27
N ASN A 82 -1.95 -12.62 -9.71
CA ASN A 82 -0.96 -11.52 -9.74
C ASN A 82 -1.44 -10.33 -10.57
N GLU A 83 -2.21 -10.54 -11.63
CA GLU A 83 -2.76 -9.45 -12.45
C GLU A 83 -3.80 -8.65 -11.67
N GLU A 84 -4.75 -9.31 -11.02
CA GLU A 84 -5.76 -8.67 -10.17
C GLU A 84 -5.11 -7.96 -8.97
N TYR A 85 -4.09 -8.57 -8.35
CA TYR A 85 -3.33 -7.99 -7.27
C TYR A 85 -2.63 -6.68 -7.66
N ARG A 86 -2.02 -6.65 -8.87
CA ARG A 86 -1.37 -5.44 -9.39
C ARG A 86 -2.34 -4.28 -9.62
N GLN A 87 -3.63 -4.53 -9.85
CA GLN A 87 -4.63 -3.45 -9.96
C GLN A 87 -4.83 -2.69 -8.64
N LEU A 88 -4.43 -3.26 -7.50
CA LEU A 88 -4.48 -2.59 -6.20
C LEU A 88 -3.31 -1.60 -6.02
N GLN A 89 -2.28 -1.68 -6.86
CA GLN A 89 -1.04 -0.90 -6.78
C GLN A 89 -1.12 0.28 -7.75
N GLY A 90 -1.92 1.28 -7.37
CA GLY A 90 -2.21 2.43 -8.22
C GLY A 90 -1.24 3.60 -8.08
N ALA A 91 -0.04 3.41 -7.56
CA ALA A 91 0.96 4.47 -7.56
C ALA A 91 1.79 4.37 -8.85
N PHE A 92 2.03 5.51 -9.49
CA PHE A 92 3.02 5.61 -10.55
C PHE A 92 4.09 6.57 -10.11
N VAL A 93 5.35 6.30 -10.47
CA VAL A 93 6.47 7.22 -10.24
C VAL A 93 7.26 7.35 -11.53
N SER A 94 7.52 8.59 -11.97
CA SER A 94 8.34 8.86 -13.15
C SER A 94 9.35 9.96 -12.84
N LYS A 95 10.64 9.63 -12.99
CA LYS A 95 11.77 10.56 -12.79
C LYS A 95 11.74 11.78 -13.73
N LYS A 96 10.91 11.75 -14.78
CA LYS A 96 10.81 12.82 -15.80
C LYS A 96 9.76 13.88 -15.51
N GLN A 97 8.91 13.68 -14.50
CA GLN A 97 7.77 14.56 -14.28
C GLN A 97 8.20 15.84 -13.54
N ARG A 98 7.89 16.99 -14.12
CA ARG A 98 8.21 18.30 -13.54
C ARG A 98 7.12 18.70 -12.55
N THR A 99 7.47 18.75 -11.28
CA THR A 99 6.64 19.29 -10.20
C THR A 99 7.15 20.69 -9.81
N SER A 100 6.25 21.59 -9.43
CA SER A 100 6.63 22.91 -8.88
C SER A 100 7.08 22.86 -7.42
N ALA A 101 6.79 21.78 -6.70
CA ALA A 101 7.20 21.63 -5.31
C ALA A 101 8.72 21.40 -5.19
N LYS A 102 9.30 21.99 -4.14
CA LYS A 102 10.72 21.92 -3.87
C LYS A 102 11.07 20.67 -3.06
N THR A 103 12.29 20.19 -3.25
CA THR A 103 12.91 19.20 -2.37
C THR A 103 13.53 19.91 -1.16
N VAL A 104 13.24 19.45 0.05
CA VAL A 104 13.93 19.93 1.26
C VAL A 104 15.34 19.35 1.30
N SER A 105 16.33 20.13 1.76
CA SER A 105 17.69 19.61 1.86
C SER A 105 17.85 18.65 3.06
N ALA A 106 18.67 17.61 2.89
CA ALA A 106 19.06 16.73 3.99
C ALA A 106 19.69 17.50 5.17
N SER A 107 20.46 18.55 4.88
CA SER A 107 21.07 19.43 5.89
C SER A 107 20.04 20.20 6.72
N GLU A 108 18.93 20.66 6.11
CA GLU A 108 17.85 21.32 6.83
C GLU A 108 17.14 20.33 7.77
N LEU A 109 16.84 19.13 7.29
CA LEU A 109 16.20 18.07 8.08
C LEU A 109 17.09 17.65 9.26
N LYS A 110 18.38 17.40 9.01
CA LYS A 110 19.36 17.08 10.06
C LYS A 110 19.42 18.18 11.12
N ARG A 111 19.47 19.45 10.72
CA ARG A 111 19.46 20.58 11.66
C ARG A 111 18.19 20.64 12.50
N LYS A 112 17.01 20.41 11.91
CA LYS A 112 15.73 20.35 12.65
C LYS A 112 15.74 19.18 13.64
N ALA A 113 16.21 18.01 13.21
CA ALA A 113 16.30 16.82 14.03
C ALA A 113 17.25 17.01 15.23
N SER A 114 18.42 17.62 15.01
CA SER A 114 19.35 17.96 16.10
C SER A 114 18.73 18.93 17.12
N ARG A 115 17.95 19.93 16.69
CA ARG A 115 17.27 20.86 17.61
C ARG A 115 16.21 20.19 18.48
N LEU A 116 15.59 19.13 17.98
CA LEU A 116 14.60 18.33 18.71
C LEU A 116 15.23 17.15 19.45
N ASN A 117 16.57 17.04 19.50
CA ASN A 117 17.31 15.92 20.09
C ASN A 117 16.84 14.55 19.56
N VAL A 118 16.51 14.46 18.27
CA VAL A 118 16.04 13.22 17.63
C VAL A 118 17.06 12.08 17.71
N SER A 119 18.36 12.38 17.81
CA SER A 119 19.38 11.37 18.05
C SER A 119 19.13 10.53 19.31
N ASN A 120 18.32 11.03 20.25
CA ASN A 120 17.92 10.35 21.47
C ASN A 120 16.54 9.66 21.34
N LEU A 121 15.92 9.66 20.16
CA LEU A 121 14.66 8.99 19.86
C LEU A 121 14.95 7.70 19.06
N PRO A 122 15.27 6.58 19.74
CA PRO A 122 15.57 5.31 19.07
C PRO A 122 14.35 4.76 18.31
N SER A 123 13.15 5.19 18.69
CA SER A 123 11.90 4.82 18.02
C SER A 123 10.89 5.96 18.05
N ILE A 124 10.06 6.00 17.01
CA ILE A 124 8.91 6.88 16.89
C ILE A 124 7.75 6.05 16.37
N ASP A 125 6.62 6.14 17.05
CA ASP A 125 5.37 5.52 16.61
C ASP A 125 4.25 6.55 16.73
N TYR A 126 3.74 7.01 15.59
CA TYR A 126 2.67 7.99 15.55
C TYR A 126 1.28 7.41 15.85
N ARG A 127 1.13 6.07 15.85
CA ARG A 127 -0.13 5.39 16.22
C ARG A 127 -0.48 5.64 17.68
N THR A 128 0.53 5.68 18.55
CA THR A 128 0.37 5.92 19.99
C THR A 128 0.32 7.40 20.36
N ARG A 129 0.49 8.31 19.38
CA ARG A 129 0.57 9.76 19.59
C ARG A 129 -0.63 10.53 19.04
N GLY A 130 -1.63 9.85 18.49
CA GLY A 130 -2.87 10.46 17.98
C GLY A 130 -2.78 11.04 16.56
N PHE A 131 -1.67 10.84 15.85
CA PHE A 131 -1.44 11.40 14.50
C PHE A 131 -2.06 10.57 13.38
N VAL A 132 -2.58 9.38 13.69
CA VAL A 132 -2.93 8.37 12.69
C VAL A 132 -4.38 7.93 12.90
N THR A 133 -5.20 8.06 11.86
CA THR A 133 -6.58 7.54 11.84
C THR A 133 -6.59 6.01 11.82
N ARG A 134 -7.77 5.39 11.96
CA ARG A 134 -7.90 3.93 11.77
C ARG A 134 -7.35 3.49 10.41
N VAL A 135 -6.93 2.23 10.32
CA VAL A 135 -6.64 1.61 9.02
C VAL A 135 -7.93 1.60 8.19
N LYS A 136 -7.82 2.00 6.93
CA LYS A 136 -8.91 2.01 5.96
C LYS A 136 -8.68 0.92 4.90
N ASP A 137 -9.62 0.77 3.98
CA ASP A 137 -9.61 -0.27 2.96
C ASP A 137 -9.97 0.31 1.59
N GLN A 138 -9.01 0.26 0.66
CA GLN A 138 -9.19 0.75 -0.69
C GLN A 138 -10.06 -0.16 -1.56
N GLY A 139 -10.31 -1.40 -1.12
CA GLY A 139 -11.05 -2.39 -1.90
C GLY A 139 -10.32 -2.75 -3.19
N GLN A 140 -11.06 -2.89 -4.29
CA GLN A 140 -10.55 -3.27 -5.62
C GLN A 140 -10.17 -2.07 -6.50
N CYS A 141 -9.93 -0.92 -5.88
CA CYS A 141 -9.60 0.33 -6.56
C CYS A 141 -8.12 0.65 -6.34
N GLY A 142 -7.38 0.96 -7.40
CA GLY A 142 -5.98 1.40 -7.35
C GLY A 142 -5.84 2.83 -6.82
N SER A 143 -6.35 3.09 -5.62
CA SER A 143 -6.42 4.41 -4.98
C SER A 143 -5.48 4.58 -3.79
N CYS A 144 -4.49 3.69 -3.62
CA CYS A 144 -3.47 3.77 -2.56
C CYS A 144 -2.83 5.17 -2.44
N TRP A 145 -2.63 5.84 -3.56
CA TRP A 145 -2.14 7.22 -3.66
C TRP A 145 -3.02 8.21 -2.88
N ALA A 146 -4.34 8.04 -2.92
CA ALA A 146 -5.30 8.88 -2.20
C ALA A 146 -5.21 8.63 -0.69
N PHE A 147 -5.15 7.36 -0.26
CA PHE A 147 -5.02 6.97 1.15
C PHE A 147 -3.70 7.45 1.79
N SER A 148 -2.60 7.35 1.05
CA SER A 148 -1.32 7.87 1.53
C SER A 148 -1.33 9.40 1.64
N THR A 149 -1.95 10.08 0.67
CA THR A 149 -2.08 11.55 0.66
C THR A 149 -2.94 12.05 1.82
N THR A 150 -4.14 11.48 1.98
CA THR A 150 -5.03 11.85 3.11
C THR A 150 -4.34 11.59 4.43
N GLY A 151 -3.74 10.41 4.63
CA GLY A 151 -3.06 10.05 5.88
C GLY A 151 -1.95 11.03 6.31
N ALA A 152 -1.18 11.57 5.36
CA ALA A 152 -0.16 12.56 5.66
C ALA A 152 -0.77 13.93 6.01
N ILE A 153 -1.83 14.35 5.31
CA ILE A 153 -2.56 15.60 5.64
C ILE A 153 -3.23 15.47 7.01
N GLU A 154 -3.88 14.34 7.31
CA GLU A 154 -4.49 14.03 8.61
C GLU A 154 -3.48 14.23 9.75
N GLY A 155 -2.28 13.67 9.60
CA GLY A 155 -1.20 13.82 10.58
C GLY A 155 -0.72 15.27 10.76
N GLN A 156 -0.64 16.05 9.68
CA GLN A 156 -0.27 17.47 9.77
C GLN A 156 -1.36 18.33 10.41
N ILE A 157 -2.63 18.07 10.10
CA ILE A 157 -3.75 18.75 10.74
C ILE A 157 -3.79 18.45 12.24
N PHE A 158 -3.59 17.19 12.63
CA PHE A 158 -3.48 16.83 14.04
C PHE A 158 -2.31 17.56 14.72
N LYS A 159 -1.13 17.60 14.09
CA LYS A 159 0.03 18.33 14.60
C LYS A 159 -0.26 19.81 14.86
N LYS A 160 -1.00 20.46 13.97
CA LYS A 160 -1.30 21.90 14.02
C LYS A 160 -2.44 22.22 14.99
N THR A 161 -3.44 21.36 15.10
CA THR A 161 -4.71 21.68 15.76
C THR A 161 -5.01 20.82 17.00
N GLY A 162 -4.33 19.69 17.17
CA GLY A 162 -4.66 18.67 18.15
C GLY A 162 -5.90 17.83 17.79
N ASN A 163 -6.57 18.10 16.67
CA ASN A 163 -7.78 17.40 16.25
C ASN A 163 -7.49 16.46 15.09
N LEU A 164 -7.72 15.17 15.30
CA LEU A 164 -7.57 14.16 14.26
C LEU A 164 -8.88 14.02 13.51
N VAL A 165 -8.90 14.42 12.24
CA VAL A 165 -10.07 14.33 11.36
C VAL A 165 -9.73 13.38 10.24
N SER A 166 -10.58 12.37 10.01
CA SER A 166 -10.37 11.51 8.85
C SER A 166 -10.84 12.19 7.57
N LEU A 167 -9.95 12.24 6.57
CA LEU A 167 -10.17 12.93 5.30
C LEU A 167 -10.69 11.96 4.22
N SER A 168 -11.37 12.51 3.22
CA SER A 168 -12.03 11.73 2.18
C SER A 168 -11.06 11.35 1.06
N GLU A 169 -10.77 10.05 0.92
CA GLU A 169 -10.07 9.57 -0.26
C GLU A 169 -10.93 9.68 -1.52
N GLN A 170 -12.25 9.49 -1.39
CA GLN A 170 -13.17 9.57 -2.52
C GLN A 170 -13.18 10.96 -3.15
N ASN A 171 -13.06 12.01 -2.34
CA ASN A 171 -12.92 13.36 -2.84
C ASN A 171 -11.71 13.49 -3.76
N LEU A 172 -10.57 12.86 -3.43
CA LEU A 172 -9.42 12.82 -4.32
C LEU A 172 -9.72 12.01 -5.58
N VAL A 173 -10.23 10.79 -5.43
CA VAL A 173 -10.54 9.87 -6.54
C VAL A 173 -11.45 10.51 -7.59
N ASP A 174 -12.49 11.24 -7.17
CA ASP A 174 -13.48 11.81 -8.08
C ASP A 174 -13.05 13.17 -8.65
N CYS A 175 -12.36 14.00 -7.85
CA CYS A 175 -12.18 15.43 -8.18
C CYS A 175 -10.78 15.79 -8.69
N SER A 176 -9.76 14.96 -8.44
CA SER A 176 -8.38 15.30 -8.81
C SER A 176 -7.99 14.89 -10.23
N LYS A 177 -8.88 14.25 -11.00
CA LYS A 177 -8.59 13.79 -12.38
C LYS A 177 -8.03 14.90 -13.29
N PRO A 178 -8.55 16.15 -13.26
CA PRO A 178 -7.98 17.27 -14.03
C PRO A 178 -6.53 17.64 -13.66
N PHE A 179 -6.02 17.16 -12.53
CA PHE A 179 -4.64 17.36 -12.06
C PHE A 179 -3.72 16.21 -12.48
N GLY A 180 -4.19 15.26 -13.29
CA GLY A 180 -3.38 14.12 -13.76
C GLY A 180 -3.41 12.92 -12.81
N THR A 181 -4.49 12.76 -12.06
CA THR A 181 -4.82 11.49 -11.39
C THR A 181 -5.84 10.72 -12.23
N TYR A 182 -5.95 9.42 -12.00
CA TYR A 182 -6.79 8.53 -12.82
C TYR A 182 -7.75 7.71 -11.96
N GLY A 183 -8.21 8.26 -10.83
CA GLY A 183 -9.16 7.60 -9.95
C GLY A 183 -8.64 6.23 -9.48
N CYS A 184 -9.36 5.16 -9.83
CA CYS A 184 -8.99 3.79 -9.49
C CYS A 184 -7.88 3.21 -10.37
N GLN A 185 -7.50 3.90 -11.46
CA GLN A 185 -6.38 3.51 -12.30
C GLN A 185 -5.06 4.09 -11.83
N GLY A 186 -5.04 4.84 -10.73
CA GLY A 186 -3.83 5.29 -10.07
C GLY A 186 -3.45 6.76 -10.25
N ALA A 187 -2.36 7.18 -9.61
CA ALA A 187 -1.84 8.53 -9.70
C ALA A 187 -0.39 8.66 -9.23
N TRP A 188 0.21 9.80 -9.55
CA TRP A 188 1.32 10.36 -8.78
C TRP A 188 0.77 11.09 -7.57
N MET A 189 1.30 10.80 -6.38
CA MET A 189 0.82 11.39 -5.12
C MET A 189 0.93 12.92 -5.13
N SER A 190 1.94 13.50 -5.79
CA SER A 190 2.07 14.96 -5.93
C SER A 190 0.86 15.62 -6.59
N HIS A 191 0.21 14.96 -7.55
CA HIS A 191 -0.98 15.50 -8.21
C HIS A 191 -2.18 15.58 -7.26
N ALA A 192 -2.28 14.65 -6.31
CA ALA A 192 -3.29 14.71 -5.27
C ALA A 192 -3.06 15.92 -4.35
N TYR A 193 -1.80 16.20 -3.98
CA TYR A 193 -1.46 17.41 -3.25
C TYR A 193 -1.72 18.68 -4.06
N ASP A 194 -1.38 18.71 -5.34
CA ASP A 194 -1.68 19.85 -6.23
C ASP A 194 -3.18 20.15 -6.28
N TYR A 195 -4.02 19.10 -6.36
CA TYR A 195 -5.46 19.24 -6.26
C TYR A 195 -5.85 19.88 -4.92
N VAL A 196 -5.45 19.33 -3.77
CA VAL A 196 -5.87 19.89 -2.46
C VAL A 196 -5.43 21.35 -2.31
N LEU A 197 -4.22 21.67 -2.77
CA LEU A 197 -3.67 23.02 -2.75
C LEU A 197 -4.50 23.98 -3.62
N LYS A 198 -4.79 23.62 -4.87
CA LYS A 198 -5.46 24.48 -5.85
C LYS A 198 -6.97 24.54 -5.66
N ASN A 199 -7.59 23.44 -5.27
CA ASN A 199 -9.00 23.35 -4.89
C ASN A 199 -9.29 24.16 -3.62
N GLY A 200 -8.26 24.44 -2.81
CA GLY A 200 -8.40 25.15 -1.55
C GLY A 200 -8.98 24.27 -0.45
N GLY A 201 -8.74 22.96 -0.51
CA GLY A 201 -9.08 22.03 0.55
C GLY A 201 -9.65 20.70 0.08
N ILE A 202 -9.97 19.88 1.07
CA ILE A 202 -10.49 18.52 0.93
C ILE A 202 -11.56 18.29 1.99
N GLU A 203 -12.56 17.46 1.68
CA GLU A 203 -13.62 17.07 2.62
C GLU A 203 -13.19 15.97 3.60
N SER A 204 -14.01 15.78 4.65
CA SER A 204 -13.85 14.67 5.57
C SER A 204 -14.45 13.37 5.01
N GLU A 205 -13.96 12.23 5.48
CA GLU A 205 -14.54 10.92 5.19
C GLU A 205 -16.03 10.84 5.54
N ASN A 206 -16.46 11.56 6.58
CA ASN A 206 -17.86 11.56 7.01
C ASN A 206 -18.79 12.31 6.04
N THR A 207 -18.29 13.36 5.36
CA THR A 207 -19.11 14.16 4.44
C THR A 207 -19.01 13.70 2.99
N TYR A 208 -17.93 12.98 2.65
CA TYR A 208 -17.70 12.39 1.34
C TYR A 208 -17.11 10.97 1.52
N PRO A 209 -17.94 9.95 1.81
CA PRO A 209 -17.47 8.61 2.13
C PRO A 209 -16.79 7.87 0.97
N TYR A 210 -15.86 6.98 1.28
CA TYR A 210 -15.19 6.11 0.32
C TYR A 210 -16.10 5.03 -0.25
N THR A 211 -16.06 4.86 -1.57
CA THR A 211 -16.92 3.93 -2.32
C THR A 211 -16.16 2.91 -3.16
N ALA A 212 -14.83 3.01 -3.24
CA ALA A 212 -13.95 2.11 -4.02
C ALA A 212 -14.28 2.03 -5.52
N ARG A 213 -14.77 3.13 -6.10
CA ARG A 213 -15.11 3.28 -7.52
C ARG A 213 -14.92 4.73 -7.93
N ASP A 214 -14.75 4.96 -9.22
CA ASP A 214 -14.45 6.28 -9.79
C ASP A 214 -15.36 6.63 -10.97
N ASP A 215 -16.53 5.98 -11.05
CA ASP A 215 -17.61 6.21 -12.00
C ASP A 215 -18.56 7.35 -11.58
N GLN A 216 -18.30 7.96 -10.41
CA GLN A 216 -19.10 9.04 -9.86
C GLN A 216 -18.58 10.43 -10.28
N PRO A 217 -19.47 11.43 -10.39
CA PRO A 217 -19.04 12.81 -10.59
C PRO A 217 -18.35 13.35 -9.33
N CYS A 218 -17.49 14.37 -9.49
CA CYS A 218 -16.94 15.11 -8.35
C CYS A 218 -18.05 15.86 -7.60
N LEU A 219 -18.25 15.53 -6.33
CA LEU A 219 -19.28 16.13 -5.46
C LEU A 219 -18.72 17.06 -4.38
N TYR A 220 -17.48 17.54 -4.56
CA TYR A 220 -16.80 18.39 -3.57
C TYR A 220 -17.62 19.65 -3.25
N ASN A 221 -17.78 19.91 -1.96
CA ASN A 221 -18.40 21.10 -1.43
C ASN A 221 -17.41 21.88 -0.53
N SER A 222 -17.01 23.06 -0.99
CA SER A 222 -16.06 23.92 -0.26
C SER A 222 -16.53 24.32 1.15
N ARG A 223 -17.84 24.36 1.41
CA ARG A 223 -18.40 24.63 2.75
C ARG A 223 -18.20 23.48 3.73
N ARG A 224 -17.86 22.29 3.25
CA ARG A 224 -17.61 21.07 4.03
C ARG A 224 -16.13 20.70 4.08
N SER A 225 -15.25 21.58 3.60
CA SER A 225 -13.81 21.34 3.64
C SER A 225 -13.33 21.16 5.08
N ALA A 226 -12.65 20.04 5.33
CA ALA A 226 -12.14 19.64 6.63
C ALA A 226 -10.65 19.95 6.81
N ALA A 227 -9.89 20.04 5.70
CA ALA A 227 -8.47 20.36 5.73
C ALA A 227 -8.05 21.16 4.49
N ARG A 228 -6.97 21.92 4.63
CA ARG A 228 -6.30 22.67 3.57
C ARG A 228 -4.79 22.49 3.73
N ILE A 229 -4.06 22.57 2.63
CA ILE A 229 -2.60 22.61 2.63
C ILE A 229 -2.13 23.93 2.01
N THR A 230 -0.96 24.41 2.43
CA THR A 230 -0.29 25.59 1.87
C THR A 230 0.81 25.23 0.87
N GLY A 231 1.19 23.96 0.83
CA GLY A 231 2.22 23.42 -0.04
C GLY A 231 2.53 21.96 0.30
N TYR A 232 3.56 21.43 -0.34
CA TYR A 232 4.14 20.13 -0.01
C TYR A 232 5.62 20.12 -0.42
N LYS A 233 6.40 19.21 0.16
CA LYS A 233 7.84 19.09 -0.08
C LYS A 233 8.22 17.65 -0.35
N PHE A 234 9.13 17.48 -1.30
CA PHE A 234 9.82 16.21 -1.51
C PHE A 234 10.97 16.05 -0.53
N LEU A 235 11.25 14.80 -0.18
CA LEU A 235 12.46 14.41 0.51
C LEU A 235 13.58 14.07 -0.49
N PRO A 236 14.86 14.15 -0.08
CA PRO A 236 15.96 13.66 -0.91
C PRO A 236 15.75 12.18 -1.27
N GLU A 237 15.82 11.87 -2.56
CA GLU A 237 15.65 10.52 -3.10
C GLU A 237 16.72 9.56 -2.55
N GLY A 238 16.30 8.40 -2.07
CA GLY A 238 17.18 7.33 -1.58
C GLY A 238 17.84 7.59 -0.21
N ASP A 239 17.55 8.73 0.44
CA ASP A 239 18.16 9.08 1.73
C ASP A 239 17.27 8.66 2.90
N GLU A 240 17.44 7.41 3.36
CA GLU A 240 16.73 6.86 4.52
C GLU A 240 16.96 7.69 5.80
N GLN A 241 18.12 8.34 5.94
CA GLN A 241 18.40 9.17 7.12
C GLN A 241 17.65 10.50 7.07
N ALA A 242 17.51 11.10 5.89
CA ALA A 242 16.64 12.25 5.67
C ALA A 242 15.18 11.87 5.90
N LEU A 243 14.74 10.69 5.45
CA LEU A 243 13.42 10.16 5.72
C LEU A 243 13.16 9.99 7.23
N ALA A 244 14.09 9.42 7.98
CA ALA A 244 13.99 9.27 9.43
C ALA A 244 13.87 10.64 10.13
N ASN A 245 14.71 11.59 9.72
CA ASN A 245 14.66 12.96 10.24
C ASN A 245 13.33 13.65 9.91
N ALA A 246 12.78 13.42 8.72
CA ALA A 246 11.48 13.92 8.32
C ALA A 246 10.37 13.32 9.17
N VAL A 247 10.32 11.99 9.33
CA VAL A 247 9.35 11.34 10.23
C VAL A 247 9.43 11.95 11.61
N ALA A 248 10.62 12.11 12.17
CA ALA A 248 10.79 12.61 13.53
C ALA A 248 10.41 14.09 13.73
N THR A 249 10.60 14.92 12.71
CA THR A 249 10.43 16.39 12.83
C THR A 249 9.13 16.89 12.21
N VAL A 250 8.59 16.17 11.24
CA VAL A 250 7.41 16.52 10.45
C VAL A 250 6.19 15.74 10.91
N GLY A 251 6.27 14.42 11.02
CA GLY A 251 5.11 13.55 11.26
C GLY A 251 5.02 12.40 10.26
N PRO A 252 3.83 11.82 10.09
CA PRO A 252 3.59 10.83 9.03
C PRO A 252 3.93 11.36 7.62
N ILE A 253 4.53 10.52 6.78
CA ILE A 253 5.06 10.88 5.45
C ILE A 253 4.43 9.97 4.38
N THR A 254 4.02 10.53 3.24
CA THR A 254 3.67 9.75 2.04
C THR A 254 4.93 9.15 1.45
N VAL A 255 4.97 7.83 1.31
CA VAL A 255 6.08 7.10 0.69
C VAL A 255 5.53 6.14 -0.36
N THR A 256 6.40 5.76 -1.30
CA THR A 256 6.08 4.76 -2.33
C THR A 256 7.08 3.63 -2.23
N LEU A 257 6.62 2.42 -2.51
CA LEU A 257 7.45 1.22 -2.49
C LEU A 257 7.03 0.25 -3.59
N ASP A 258 7.86 -0.76 -3.84
CA ASP A 258 7.49 -1.93 -4.61
C ASP A 258 6.71 -2.93 -3.75
N ALA A 259 5.44 -3.15 -4.10
CA ALA A 259 4.58 -4.16 -3.51
C ALA A 259 4.29 -5.31 -4.48
N SER A 260 5.04 -5.48 -5.58
CA SER A 260 4.74 -6.47 -6.63
C SER A 260 4.74 -7.92 -6.15
N ASN A 261 5.49 -8.22 -5.10
CA ASN A 261 5.80 -9.58 -4.69
C ASN A 261 4.65 -10.23 -3.88
N PRO A 262 4.36 -11.53 -4.08
CA PRO A 262 3.39 -12.27 -3.26
C PRO A 262 3.72 -12.26 -1.76
N SER A 263 5.00 -12.19 -1.41
CA SER A 263 5.46 -12.00 -0.02
C SER A 263 4.90 -10.73 0.63
N PHE A 264 4.79 -9.63 -0.13
CA PHE A 264 4.13 -8.40 0.31
C PHE A 264 2.62 -8.61 0.39
N GLN A 265 2.02 -9.22 -0.64
CA GLN A 265 0.58 -9.52 -0.68
C GLN A 265 0.11 -10.27 0.56
N PHE A 266 0.89 -11.25 1.02
CA PHE A 266 0.55 -12.13 2.13
C PHE A 266 1.35 -11.88 3.40
N TYR A 267 2.06 -10.76 3.52
CA TYR A 267 2.73 -10.39 4.75
C TYR A 267 1.79 -10.50 5.96
N SER A 268 2.29 -11.13 7.03
CA SER A 268 1.57 -11.34 8.28
C SER A 268 2.19 -10.56 9.44
N SER A 269 3.45 -10.85 9.74
CA SER A 269 4.15 -10.26 10.90
C SER A 269 5.66 -10.35 10.75
N GLY A 270 6.38 -9.59 11.59
CA GLY A 270 7.85 -9.51 11.57
C GLY A 270 8.38 -8.38 10.70
N ILE A 271 9.70 -8.29 10.54
CA ILE A 271 10.38 -7.28 9.73
C ILE A 271 10.49 -7.79 8.28
N TYR A 272 9.64 -7.25 7.42
CA TYR A 272 9.64 -7.55 5.99
C TYR A 272 10.94 -7.09 5.34
N ASN A 273 11.62 -8.02 4.66
CA ASN A 273 12.88 -7.79 3.97
C ASN A 273 13.02 -8.78 2.80
N ASP A 274 12.25 -8.58 1.74
CA ASP A 274 12.32 -9.43 0.55
C ASP A 274 13.40 -8.91 -0.41
N PRO A 275 14.43 -9.70 -0.73
CA PRO A 275 15.47 -9.30 -1.69
C PRO A 275 14.96 -9.15 -3.13
N ASN A 276 13.76 -9.64 -3.45
CA ASN A 276 13.13 -9.49 -4.76
C ASN A 276 12.36 -8.17 -4.93
N CYS A 277 12.36 -7.31 -3.92
CA CYS A 277 11.86 -5.95 -4.08
C CYS A 277 12.74 -5.17 -5.08
N ASP A 278 12.11 -4.47 -6.02
CA ASP A 278 12.78 -3.62 -6.99
C ASP A 278 12.61 -2.13 -6.62
N GLU A 279 13.71 -1.50 -6.18
CA GLU A 279 13.69 -0.09 -5.76
C GLU A 279 13.36 0.91 -6.88
N GLU A 280 13.37 0.48 -8.14
CA GLU A 280 13.04 1.28 -9.32
C GLU A 280 11.59 1.05 -9.80
N GLN A 281 10.90 -0.01 -9.35
CA GLN A 281 9.53 -0.35 -9.77
C GLN A 281 8.49 0.02 -8.71
N LEU A 282 8.52 1.28 -8.26
CA LEU A 282 7.58 1.81 -7.28
C LEU A 282 6.14 1.79 -7.82
N ASN A 283 5.25 1.08 -7.14
CA ASN A 283 3.87 0.84 -7.60
C ASN A 283 2.81 1.02 -6.51
N HIS A 284 3.20 1.08 -5.23
CA HIS A 284 2.25 1.20 -4.13
C HIS A 284 2.59 2.34 -3.19
N ALA A 285 1.60 3.18 -2.89
CA ALA A 285 1.74 4.32 -2.01
C ALA A 285 1.16 4.01 -0.63
N VAL A 286 1.96 4.22 0.40
CA VAL A 286 1.62 3.92 1.80
C VAL A 286 2.00 5.09 2.69
N LEU A 287 1.55 5.06 3.94
CA LEU A 287 1.87 6.11 4.91
C LEU A 287 2.93 5.60 5.88
N LEU A 288 4.09 6.25 5.92
CA LEU A 288 5.12 5.98 6.90
C LEU A 288 4.77 6.69 8.21
N VAL A 289 4.51 5.93 9.27
CA VAL A 289 4.00 6.43 10.56
C VAL A 289 5.00 6.26 11.70
N GLY A 290 6.22 5.83 11.43
CA GLY A 290 7.19 5.61 12.48
C GLY A 290 8.38 4.79 12.05
N TYR A 291 9.25 4.55 13.01
CA TYR A 291 10.40 3.66 12.89
C TYR A 291 10.82 3.16 14.27
N GLY A 292 11.60 2.09 14.30
CA GLY A 292 12.21 1.59 15.52
C GLY A 292 13.34 0.62 15.22
N THR A 293 13.72 -0.10 16.26
CA THR A 293 14.73 -1.16 16.24
C THR A 293 14.21 -2.31 17.09
N GLU A 294 14.30 -3.53 16.58
CA GLU A 294 13.97 -4.77 17.29
C GLU A 294 15.19 -5.69 17.23
N GLY A 295 15.80 -5.96 18.39
CA GLY A 295 17.13 -6.57 18.45
C GLY A 295 18.16 -5.69 17.73
N ASN A 296 18.78 -6.24 16.68
CA ASN A 296 19.77 -5.54 15.83
C ASN A 296 19.18 -5.14 14.46
N GLN A 297 17.86 -5.17 14.29
CA GLN A 297 17.20 -4.87 13.03
C GLN A 297 16.39 -3.59 13.13
N ASP A 298 16.75 -2.62 12.31
CA ASP A 298 16.03 -1.38 12.14
C ASP A 298 14.81 -1.60 11.23
N TYR A 299 13.69 -0.97 11.59
CA TYR A 299 12.48 -1.02 10.78
C TYR A 299 11.76 0.33 10.66
N TRP A 300 11.02 0.47 9.57
CA TRP A 300 9.97 1.44 9.32
C TRP A 300 8.62 0.87 9.77
N ILE A 301 7.71 1.73 10.27
CA ILE A 301 6.32 1.35 10.55
C ILE A 301 5.44 1.94 9.45
N ILE A 302 4.88 1.07 8.62
CA ILE A 302 4.06 1.45 7.48
C ILE A 302 2.60 1.18 7.78
N LYS A 303 1.73 2.16 7.50
CA LYS A 303 0.28 2.00 7.46
C LYS A 303 -0.15 1.71 6.02
N ASN A 304 -0.76 0.56 5.80
CA ASN A 304 -1.31 0.18 4.50
C ASN A 304 -2.81 0.58 4.39
N SER A 305 -3.35 0.49 3.18
CA SER A 305 -4.75 0.81 2.83
C SER A 305 -5.55 -0.43 2.44
N TRP A 306 -5.17 -1.60 2.94
CA TRP A 306 -5.76 -2.90 2.58
C TRP A 306 -6.65 -3.49 3.69
N GLY A 307 -7.14 -2.64 4.60
CA GLY A 307 -7.92 -3.06 5.75
C GLY A 307 -7.06 -3.69 6.86
N SER A 308 -7.64 -3.82 8.04
CA SER A 308 -6.93 -4.31 9.22
C SER A 308 -6.67 -5.82 9.21
N SER A 309 -7.24 -6.57 8.27
CA SER A 309 -7.03 -8.02 8.13
C SER A 309 -5.74 -8.38 7.39
N TRP A 310 -5.01 -7.40 6.86
CA TRP A 310 -3.72 -7.59 6.20
C TRP A 310 -2.58 -7.19 7.14
N GLY A 311 -1.48 -7.94 7.17
CA GLY A 311 -0.33 -7.66 8.02
C GLY A 311 -0.64 -7.55 9.51
N GLU A 312 0.11 -6.71 10.21
CA GLU A 312 -0.02 -6.48 11.65
C GLU A 312 -1.15 -5.47 11.93
N ASN A 313 -2.40 -5.91 11.84
CA ASN A 313 -3.60 -5.06 11.96
C ASN A 313 -3.65 -3.92 10.93
N GLY A 314 -3.22 -4.17 9.69
CA GLY A 314 -3.14 -3.20 8.61
C GLY A 314 -1.82 -2.42 8.53
N TYR A 315 -0.84 -2.81 9.35
CA TYR A 315 0.50 -2.24 9.35
C TYR A 315 1.54 -3.27 8.95
N MET A 316 2.73 -2.79 8.62
CA MET A 316 3.90 -3.61 8.32
C MET A 316 5.13 -2.97 8.94
N LYS A 317 6.02 -3.81 9.49
CA LYS A 317 7.41 -3.43 9.72
C LYS A 317 8.21 -3.72 8.45
N LEU A 318 8.74 -2.71 7.80
CA LEU A 318 9.64 -2.84 6.65
C LEU A 318 11.07 -2.62 7.12
N ALA A 319 12.03 -3.38 6.62
CA ALA A 319 13.45 -3.17 6.93
C ALA A 319 13.88 -1.72 6.64
N ARG A 320 14.63 -1.13 7.57
CA ARG A 320 15.21 0.21 7.48
C ARG A 320 16.73 0.12 7.55
N ASN A 321 17.43 1.04 6.91
CA ASN A 321 18.89 1.03 6.81
C ASN A 321 19.39 -0.28 6.17
N LYS A 322 18.68 -0.70 5.13
CA LYS A 322 18.89 -1.95 4.37
C LYS A 322 18.80 -1.64 2.88
N ASP A 323 19.73 -0.81 2.44
CA ASP A 323 19.89 -0.43 1.03
C ASP A 323 18.56 0.02 0.40
N ASN A 324 17.84 0.92 1.11
CA ASN A 324 16.57 1.47 0.64
C ASN A 324 15.53 0.38 0.28
N ALA A 325 15.36 -0.62 1.15
CA ALA A 325 14.48 -1.76 0.94
C ALA A 325 13.14 -1.38 0.27
N CYS A 326 12.84 -2.03 -0.86
CA CYS A 326 11.65 -1.79 -1.69
C CYS A 326 11.48 -0.35 -2.20
N GLY A 327 12.55 0.44 -2.21
CA GLY A 327 12.54 1.82 -2.69
C GLY A 327 11.80 2.80 -1.78
N ILE A 328 11.63 2.48 -0.50
CA ILE A 328 10.79 3.25 0.45
C ILE A 328 11.14 4.74 0.54
N SER A 329 12.41 5.10 0.31
CA SER A 329 12.89 6.49 0.31
C SER A 329 13.12 7.08 -1.08
N SER A 330 12.80 6.33 -2.15
CA SER A 330 12.96 6.77 -3.54
C SER A 330 11.93 7.83 -3.94
N TYR A 331 10.69 7.74 -3.43
CA TYR A 331 9.66 8.75 -3.66
C TYR A 331 8.89 9.02 -2.36
N ALA A 332 9.29 10.08 -1.66
CA ALA A 332 8.70 10.48 -0.40
C ALA A 332 8.42 11.99 -0.34
N LEU A 333 7.27 12.35 0.21
CA LEU A 333 6.80 13.73 0.30
C LEU A 333 5.83 13.93 1.47
N TYR A 334 5.68 15.17 1.90
CA TYR A 334 4.76 15.54 2.97
C TYR A 334 4.09 16.90 2.70
N PRO A 335 2.85 17.10 3.16
CA PRO A 335 2.15 18.38 3.06
C PRO A 335 2.64 19.40 4.10
N GLU A 336 2.41 20.67 3.80
CA GLU A 336 2.52 21.79 4.74
C GLU A 336 1.12 22.38 4.96
N VAL A 337 0.73 22.65 6.22
CA VAL A 337 -0.64 23.07 6.60
C VAL A 337 -0.74 24.42 7.28
#